data_AF-A0A7X8V5H7-F1
#
_entry.id   AF-A0A7X8V5H7-F1
#
_cell.length_a   1.000
_cell.length_b   1.000
_cell.length_c   1.000
_cell.angle_alpha   90.00
_cell.angle_beta   90.00
_cell.angle_gamma   90.00
#
_symmetry.space_group_name_H-M   'P 1'
#
loop_
_entity.id
_entity.type
_entity.pdbx_description
1 polymer ?
#
loop_
_entity_poly.entity_id
_entity_poly.type
_entity_poly.pdbx_seq_one_letter_code
_entity_poly.pdbx_strand_id
1 'polypeptide(L)' 'MWLKKAKELGFPVLGGLGMLIYQGMLSCRLWTGRMPDEEPLRAAVMRVLGR' A
#
# COMPACT_ATOMS: atom_id res chain seq x y z
N MET A 1 9.16 -16.40 5.59
CA MET A 1 8.62 -15.34 4.71
C MET A 1 9.79 -14.61 4.04
N TRP A 2 9.80 -14.51 2.71
CA TRP A 2 10.97 -14.04 1.93
C TRP A 2 11.44 -12.63 2.30
N LEU A 3 10.51 -11.67 2.49
CA LEU A 3 10.86 -10.31 2.93
C LEU A 3 11.52 -10.28 4.33
N LYS A 4 11.12 -11.17 5.25
CA LYS A 4 11.77 -11.29 6.56
C LYS A 4 13.22 -11.74 6.39
N LYS A 5 13.47 -12.73 5.54
CA LYS A 5 14.81 -13.25 5.25
C LYS A 5 15.69 -12.20 4.56
N ALA A 6 15.14 -11.45 3.61
CA ALA A 6 15.86 -10.36 2.96
C ALA A 6 16.28 -9.27 3.95
N LYS A 7 15.39 -8.90 4.89
CA LYS A 7 15.69 -7.96 5.97
C LYS A 7 16.78 -8.47 6.91
N GLU A 8 16.74 -9.75 7.30
CA GLU A 8 17.77 -10.40 8.12
C GLU A 8 19.15 -10.42 7.44
N LEU A 9 19.19 -10.43 6.10
CA LEU A 9 20.42 -10.35 5.30
C LEU A 9 20.89 -8.91 5.05
N GLY A 10 20.21 -7.90 5.62
CA GLY A 10 20.58 -6.49 5.48
C GLY A 10 20.09 -5.83 4.19
N PHE A 11 19.27 -6.51 3.39
CA PHE A 11 18.69 -5.89 2.19
C PHE A 11 17.54 -4.95 2.54
N PRO A 12 17.40 -3.82 1.82
CA PRO A 12 16.19 -3.01 1.91
C PRO A 12 14.99 -3.83 1.43
N VAL A 13 13.85 -3.68 2.12
CA VAL A 13 12.62 -4.41 1.81
C VAL A 13 11.44 -3.46 1.69
N LEU A 14 10.57 -3.73 0.71
CA LEU A 14 9.31 -3.03 0.52
C LEU A 14 8.20 -4.08 0.42
N GLY A 15 7.14 -3.91 1.22
CA GLY A 15 5.95 -4.75 1.13
C GLY A 15 4.98 -4.29 0.04
N GLY A 16 3.93 -5.08 -0.22
CA GLY A 16 2.94 -4.78 -1.25
C GLY A 16 1.90 -3.70 -0.89
N LEU A 17 1.81 -3.27 0.38
CA LEU A 17 0.76 -2.36 0.85
C LEU A 17 0.79 -1.00 0.12
N GLY A 18 1.99 -0.45 -0.10
CA GLY A 18 2.14 0.80 -0.84
C GLY A 18 1.58 0.68 -2.26
N MET A 19 2.00 -0.37 -2.98
CA MET A 19 1.50 -0.62 -4.33
C MET A 19 -0.03 -0.77 -4.35
N LEU A 20 -0.61 -1.54 -3.42
CA LEU A 20 -2.05 -1.74 -3.32
C LEU A 20 -2.83 -0.43 -3.11
N ILE A 21 -2.33 0.46 -2.25
CA ILE A 21 -2.98 1.76 -2.00
C ILE A 21 -2.85 2.66 -3.22
N TYR A 22 -1.63 2.83 -3.73
CA TYR A 22 -1.35 3.79 -4.81
C TYR A 22 -2.02 3.40 -6.13
N GLN A 23 -2.10 2.11 -6.46
CA GLN A 23 -2.86 1.68 -7.64
C GLN A 23 -4.35 2.01 -7.51
N GLY A 24 -4.94 1.88 -6.31
CA GLY A 24 -6.33 2.23 -6.05
C GLY A 24 -6.57 3.74 -6.16
N MET A 25 -5.64 4.54 -5.64
CA MET A 25 -5.69 6.01 -5.80
C MET A 25 -5.64 6.42 -7.27
N LEU A 26 -4.78 5.78 -8.07
CA LEU A 26 -4.71 6.00 -9.51
C LEU A 26 -6.02 5.61 -10.21
N SER A 27 -6.61 4.46 -9.88
CA SER A 27 -7.92 4.07 -10.41
C SER A 27 -9.02 5.09 -10.06
N CYS A 28 -9.06 5.58 -8.81
CA CYS A 28 -9.99 6.65 -8.42
C CYS A 28 -9.79 7.92 -9.25
N ARG A 29 -8.53 8.31 -9.49
CA ARG A 29 -8.23 9.46 -10.37
C ARG A 29 -8.69 9.22 -11.80
N LEU A 30 -8.46 8.02 -12.34
CA LEU A 30 -8.90 7.68 -13.70
C LEU A 30 -10.43 7.77 -13.86
N TRP A 31 -11.19 7.38 -12.83
CA TRP A 31 -12.65 7.41 -12.89
C TRP A 31 -13.27 8.76 -12.55
N THR A 32 -12.66 9.52 -11.63
CA THR A 32 -13.28 10.73 -11.07
C THR A 32 -12.56 12.03 -11.45
N GLY A 33 -11.38 11.93 -12.05
CA GLY A 33 -10.48 13.06 -12.28
C GLY A 33 -9.81 13.61 -11.01
N ARG A 34 -10.10 13.06 -9.83
CA ARG A 34 -9.59 13.55 -8.53
C ARG A 34 -8.68 12.51 -7.87
N MET A 35 -7.54 12.96 -7.36
CA MET A 35 -6.69 12.10 -6.55
C MET A 35 -7.25 12.06 -5.12
N PRO A 36 -7.58 10.88 -4.57
CA PRO A 36 -7.93 10.78 -3.16
C PRO A 36 -6.69 10.99 -2.29
N ASP A 37 -6.89 11.35 -1.02
CA ASP A 37 -5.82 11.39 -0.03
C ASP A 37 -5.38 9.96 0.34
N GLU A 38 -4.08 9.78 0.58
CA GLU A 38 -3.50 8.47 0.88
C GLU A 38 -3.92 7.96 2.26
N GLU A 39 -3.89 8.82 3.28
CA GLU A 39 -4.06 8.42 4.68
C GLU A 39 -5.43 7.77 4.97
N PRO A 40 -6.57 8.32 4.51
CA PRO A 40 -7.87 7.69 4.72
C PRO A 40 -7.97 6.32 4.05
N LEU A 41 -7.40 6.17 2.85
CA LEU A 41 -7.32 4.89 2.14
C LEU A 41 -6.44 3.88 2.89
N ARG A 42 -5.28 4.32 3.37
CA ARG A 42 -4.37 3.50 4.17
C ARG A 42 -5.06 3.00 5.43
N ALA A 43 -5.74 3.88 6.17
CA ALA A 43 -6.47 3.51 7.38
C ALA A 43 -7.59 2.50 7.09
N ALA A 44 -8.33 2.68 6.00
CA ALA A 44 -9.38 1.74 5.58
C ALA A 44 -8.81 0.36 5.23
N VAL A 45 -7.73 0.30 4.46
CA VAL A 45 -7.07 -0.96 4.09
C VAL A 45 -6.49 -1.68 5.31
N MET A 46 -5.84 -0.95 6.22
CA MET A 46 -5.28 -1.53 7.45
C MET A 46 -6.37 -2.17 8.32
N ARG A 47 -7.52 -1.49 8.46
CA ARG A 47 -8.70 -2.03 9.16
C ARG A 47 -9.19 -3.35 8.55
N VAL A 48 -9.25 -3.46 7.23
CA VAL A 48 -9.68 -4.69 6.53
C VAL A 48 -8.66 -5.82 6.68
N LEU A 49 -7.37 -5.50 6.67
CA LEU A 49 -6.29 -6.48 6.83
C LEU A 49 -6.08 -6.94 8.28
N GLY A 50 -6.80 -6.36 9.26
CA GLY A 50 -6.63 -6.66 10.67
C GLY A 50 -5.25 -6.28 11.20
N ARG A 51 -4.69 -5.16 10.71
CA ARG A 51 -3.36 -4.65 11.06
C ARG A 51 -3.41 -3.23 11.58
#